data_AF-A0A1M7K2R7-F1
#
_entry.id   AF-A0A1M7K2R7-F1
#
_cell.length_a   1.000
_cell.length_b   1.000
_cell.length_c   1.000
_cell.angle_alpha   90.00
_cell.angle_beta   90.00
_cell.angle_gamma   90.00
#
_symmetry.space_group_name_H-M   'P 1'
#
loop_
_entity.id
_entity.type
_entity.pdbx_description
1 polymer ?
#
loop_
_entity_poly.entity_id
_entity_poly.type
_entity_poly.pdbx_seq_one_letter_code
_entity_poly.pdbx_strand_id
1 'polypeptide(L)'
;MIVDSCRDQFDGRIPPLDYLRNIGVDPGNSVQLIVGTHAHDDHIAGMAAVVEACPSASLVCSAAVSSEEFYALAATDKRVEEIVRVGVYKEYRRIFDIVRARGRTKGQRRPLVRATEQLPLLSIPVGNDRASVLALSPSQEAITRSLQKLANGALVIGQTPRPPAADPNELAVALWIEVGDRCVLLGADLLNGPAACGWQAVLDWHRPPTKAEVIKVPHHGAPNAHWRQVWTDLVVPGPLALMTPYRGGATKRPAPSDIVRLLDLAPRSYITASPRKVPRPRGVRSTAALINQLGKNVQDPWGRSGQVRARTPISDNAWSVTHVPPASELAVYR
;
A
#
# COMPACT_ATOMS: atom_id res chain seq x y z
N MET A 1 -6.74 -8.23 8.90
CA MET A 1 -5.60 -7.99 7.99
C MET A 1 -5.30 -6.51 7.98
N ILE A 2 -4.02 -6.13 7.87
CA ILE A 2 -3.59 -4.76 7.61
C ILE A 2 -2.86 -4.76 6.25
N VAL A 3 -3.13 -3.77 5.41
CA VAL A 3 -2.45 -3.57 4.12
C VAL A 3 -1.84 -2.18 4.14
N ASP A 4 -0.55 -2.13 3.93
CA ASP A 4 0.31 -0.96 4.07
C ASP A 4 0.26 -0.30 5.46
N SER A 5 1.11 0.70 5.63
CA SER A 5 1.17 1.54 6.81
C SER A 5 1.63 2.94 6.41
N CYS A 6 1.25 3.91 7.22
CA CYS A 6 1.81 5.25 7.16
C CYS A 6 2.00 5.78 8.59
N ARG A 7 2.73 6.88 8.69
CA ARG A 7 2.79 7.69 9.91
C ARG A 7 1.95 8.94 9.70
N ASP A 8 1.08 9.24 10.64
CA ASP A 8 0.41 10.52 10.69
C ASP A 8 1.48 11.60 10.88
N GLN A 9 1.56 12.57 9.98
CA GLN A 9 2.62 13.59 10.05
C GLN A 9 2.32 14.64 11.12
N PHE A 10 1.10 14.67 11.66
CA PHE A 10 0.71 15.60 12.71
C PHE A 10 1.23 15.16 14.09
N ASP A 11 1.07 13.89 14.44
CA ASP A 11 1.42 13.38 15.78
C ASP A 11 2.30 12.11 15.77
N GLY A 12 2.71 11.63 14.59
CA GLY A 12 3.56 10.45 14.44
C GLY A 12 2.87 9.12 14.72
N ARG A 13 1.56 9.13 14.99
CA ARG A 13 0.78 7.91 15.23
C ARG A 13 0.67 7.04 13.98
N ILE A 14 0.22 5.81 14.18
CA ILE A 14 0.13 4.78 13.13
C ILE A 14 -1.36 4.51 12.89
N PRO A 15 -1.97 5.11 11.85
CA PRO A 15 -3.41 5.08 11.67
C PRO A 15 -4.05 3.68 11.66
N PRO A 16 -3.44 2.64 11.03
CA PRO A 16 -3.99 1.29 11.11
C PRO A 16 -4.12 0.74 12.55
N LEU A 17 -3.12 0.96 13.41
CA LEU A 17 -3.16 0.48 14.79
C LEU A 17 -4.17 1.25 15.63
N ASP A 18 -4.23 2.58 15.44
CA ASP A 18 -5.20 3.42 16.14
C ASP A 18 -6.62 3.06 15.75
N TYR A 19 -6.87 2.81 14.47
CA TYR A 19 -8.18 2.36 14.02
C TYR A 19 -8.62 1.06 14.70
N LEU A 20 -7.76 0.04 14.74
CA LEU A 20 -8.08 -1.24 15.39
C LEU A 20 -8.40 -1.05 16.87
N ARG A 21 -7.57 -0.30 17.61
CA ARG A 21 -7.81 -0.01 19.03
C ARG A 21 -9.12 0.74 19.24
N ASN A 22 -9.41 1.73 18.39
CA ASN A 22 -10.64 2.53 18.46
C ASN A 22 -11.92 1.72 18.22
N ILE A 23 -11.82 0.58 17.54
CA ILE A 23 -12.96 -0.34 17.34
C ILE A 23 -12.93 -1.54 18.29
N GLY A 24 -12.08 -1.50 19.32
CA GLY A 24 -11.95 -2.55 20.34
C GLY A 24 -11.26 -3.83 19.86
N VAL A 25 -10.53 -3.78 18.74
CA VAL A 25 -9.78 -4.93 18.21
C VAL A 25 -8.35 -4.90 18.74
N ASP A 26 -7.97 -5.95 19.48
CA ASP A 26 -6.60 -6.14 19.95
C ASP A 26 -5.67 -6.57 18.78
N PRO A 27 -4.69 -5.73 18.38
CA PRO A 27 -3.76 -6.09 17.30
C PRO A 27 -2.89 -7.30 17.64
N GLY A 28 -2.65 -7.57 18.92
CA GLY A 28 -1.76 -8.63 19.41
C GLY A 28 -2.16 -10.02 18.89
N ASN A 29 -3.47 -10.24 18.84
CA ASN A 29 -4.07 -11.56 18.60
C ASN A 29 -5.02 -11.58 17.39
N SER A 30 -5.59 -10.44 17.01
CA SER A 30 -6.66 -10.40 15.99
C SER A 30 -6.13 -10.25 14.56
N VAL A 31 -4.91 -9.72 14.38
CA VAL A 31 -4.32 -9.52 13.07
C VAL A 31 -3.56 -10.77 12.66
N GLN A 32 -4.04 -11.45 11.61
CA GLN A 32 -3.39 -12.66 11.07
C GLN A 32 -2.44 -12.38 9.88
N LEU A 33 -2.60 -11.24 9.22
CA LEU A 33 -1.87 -10.88 8.00
C LEU A 33 -1.59 -9.38 7.96
N ILE A 34 -0.33 -9.02 7.70
CA ILE A 34 0.14 -7.67 7.38
C ILE A 34 0.76 -7.73 5.99
N VAL A 35 0.32 -6.88 5.06
CA VAL A 35 0.86 -6.84 3.71
C VAL A 35 1.55 -5.49 3.48
N GLY A 36 2.85 -5.49 3.22
CA GLY A 36 3.56 -4.33 2.67
C GLY A 36 3.61 -4.44 1.16
N THR A 37 2.83 -3.61 0.47
CA THR A 37 2.58 -3.79 -0.96
C THR A 37 3.81 -3.49 -1.81
N HIS A 38 4.59 -2.46 -1.47
CA HIS A 38 5.86 -2.12 -2.13
C HIS A 38 6.65 -1.07 -1.32
N ALA A 39 7.90 -0.83 -1.75
CA ALA A 39 8.90 -0.03 -1.03
C ALA A 39 8.78 1.50 -1.28
N HIS A 40 7.64 2.08 -0.92
CA HIS A 40 7.44 3.53 -0.87
C HIS A 40 7.09 4.01 0.55
N ASP A 41 7.58 5.19 0.93
CA ASP A 41 7.43 5.73 2.29
C ASP A 41 5.95 5.84 2.70
N ASP A 42 5.07 6.20 1.79
CA ASP A 42 3.62 6.30 2.04
C ASP A 42 2.89 4.94 2.11
N HIS A 43 3.61 3.83 1.91
CA HIS A 43 3.10 2.47 2.03
C HIS A 43 3.74 1.67 3.17
N ILE A 44 4.97 1.99 3.58
CA ILE A 44 5.68 1.23 4.61
C ILE A 44 6.04 2.02 5.86
N ALA A 45 5.89 3.36 5.88
CA ALA A 45 6.25 4.13 7.07
C ALA A 45 5.47 3.65 8.30
N GLY A 46 6.22 3.32 9.37
CA GLY A 46 5.63 2.81 10.62
C GLY A 46 5.24 1.33 10.60
N MET A 47 5.47 0.62 9.48
CA MET A 47 5.15 -0.80 9.36
C MET A 47 5.92 -1.68 10.35
N ALA A 48 7.16 -1.32 10.72
CA ALA A 48 7.90 -2.04 11.75
C ALA A 48 7.15 -2.09 13.08
N ALA A 49 6.52 -0.97 13.46
CA ALA A 49 5.71 -0.88 14.67
C ALA A 49 4.35 -1.60 14.52
N VAL A 50 3.78 -1.64 13.30
CA VAL A 50 2.61 -2.50 13.01
C VAL A 50 2.97 -3.97 13.19
N VAL A 51 4.08 -4.40 12.60
CA VAL A 51 4.58 -5.77 12.74
C VAL A 51 4.78 -6.06 14.22
N GLU A 52 5.59 -5.28 14.94
CA GLU A 52 5.83 -5.44 16.38
C GLU A 52 4.55 -5.58 17.21
N ALA A 53 3.54 -4.74 16.96
CA ALA A 53 2.25 -4.78 17.66
C ALA A 53 1.37 -6.00 17.32
N CYS A 54 1.67 -6.72 16.24
CA CYS A 54 0.93 -7.89 15.77
C CYS A 54 1.82 -9.15 15.71
N PRO A 55 2.26 -9.72 16.86
CA PRO A 55 3.12 -10.90 16.93
C PRO A 55 2.54 -12.13 16.23
N SER A 56 1.21 -12.26 16.21
CA SER A 56 0.49 -13.40 15.62
C SER A 56 0.36 -13.32 14.09
N ALA A 57 0.67 -12.17 13.50
CA ALA A 57 0.50 -11.93 12.07
C ALA A 57 1.69 -12.45 11.24
N SER A 58 1.39 -13.01 10.07
CA SER A 58 2.37 -13.14 8.99
C SER A 58 2.58 -11.80 8.31
N LEU A 59 3.84 -11.42 8.10
CA LEU A 59 4.20 -10.34 7.17
C LEU A 59 4.26 -10.88 5.75
N VAL A 60 3.66 -10.15 4.82
CA VAL A 60 3.74 -10.39 3.39
C VAL A 60 4.47 -9.22 2.74
N CYS A 61 5.52 -9.53 1.98
CA CYS A 61 6.22 -8.57 1.14
C CYS A 61 6.21 -9.08 -0.30
N SER A 62 6.42 -8.20 -1.27
CA SER A 62 6.57 -8.59 -2.67
C SER A 62 7.68 -9.64 -2.86
N ALA A 63 7.47 -10.61 -3.75
CA ALA A 63 8.54 -11.49 -4.22
C ALA A 63 9.46 -10.79 -5.22
N ALA A 64 9.00 -9.70 -5.86
CA ALA A 64 9.83 -8.85 -6.69
C ALA A 64 10.52 -7.84 -5.76
N VAL A 65 11.76 -8.14 -5.40
CA VAL A 65 12.46 -7.48 -4.29
C VAL A 65 13.05 -6.14 -4.75
N SER A 66 12.84 -5.09 -3.97
CA SER A 66 13.50 -3.79 -4.19
C SER A 66 14.96 -3.80 -3.72
N SER A 67 15.79 -2.85 -4.19
CA SER A 67 17.18 -2.72 -3.72
C SER A 67 17.25 -2.48 -2.21
N GLU A 68 16.44 -1.57 -1.68
CA GLU A 68 16.33 -1.28 -0.24
C GLU A 68 16.06 -2.54 0.57
N GLU A 69 15.07 -3.31 0.12
CA GLU A 69 14.67 -4.54 0.77
C GLU A 69 15.76 -5.63 0.68
N PHE A 70 16.38 -5.77 -0.50
CA PHE A 70 17.47 -6.72 -0.72
C PHE A 70 18.65 -6.45 0.21
N TYR A 71 19.12 -5.20 0.28
CA TYR A 71 20.23 -4.85 1.16
C TYR A 71 19.86 -4.94 2.65
N ALA A 72 18.62 -4.63 3.00
CA ALA A 72 18.12 -4.84 4.36
C ALA A 72 18.15 -6.33 4.74
N LEU A 73 17.77 -7.22 3.81
CA LEU A 73 17.82 -8.66 4.01
C LEU A 73 19.27 -9.20 4.09
N ALA A 74 20.16 -8.66 3.26
CA ALA A 74 21.57 -9.04 3.19
C ALA A 74 22.42 -8.56 4.38
N ALA A 75 21.86 -7.76 5.27
CA ALA A 75 22.55 -7.19 6.43
C ALA A 75 23.82 -6.37 6.08
N THR A 76 23.83 -5.68 4.94
CA THR A 76 24.95 -4.82 4.50
C THR A 76 24.87 -3.41 5.11
N ASP A 77 25.80 -2.99 5.98
CA ASP A 77 25.61 -1.78 6.81
C ASP A 77 26.45 -0.53 6.48
N LYS A 78 27.66 -0.64 5.92
CA LYS A 78 28.60 0.51 5.95
C LYS A 78 28.70 1.36 4.67
N ARG A 79 28.10 0.92 3.55
CA ARG A 79 28.13 1.65 2.25
C ARG A 79 26.78 1.73 1.54
N VAL A 80 25.74 1.15 2.14
CA VAL A 80 24.42 1.02 1.50
C VAL A 80 23.62 2.31 1.57
N GLU A 81 23.78 3.10 2.64
CA GLU A 81 23.04 4.35 2.82
C GLU A 81 23.30 5.38 1.69
N GLU A 82 24.43 5.26 0.99
CA GLU A 82 24.79 6.13 -0.15
C GLU A 82 24.06 5.77 -1.45
N ILE A 83 23.49 4.57 -1.54
CA ILE A 83 22.96 4.00 -2.79
C ILE A 83 21.47 3.62 -2.71
N VAL A 84 20.82 3.82 -1.56
CA VAL A 84 19.39 3.47 -1.34
C VAL A 84 18.60 4.59 -0.66
N ARG A 85 17.27 4.47 -0.68
CA ARG A 85 16.38 5.30 0.16
C ARG A 85 16.51 4.90 1.63
N VAL A 86 17.29 5.68 2.38
CA VAL A 86 17.67 5.39 3.78
C VAL A 86 16.48 5.14 4.70
N GLY A 87 15.39 5.91 4.58
CA GLY A 87 14.18 5.73 5.38
C GLY A 87 13.54 4.36 5.17
N VAL A 88 13.25 4.03 3.91
CA VAL A 88 12.70 2.74 3.47
C VAL A 88 13.59 1.57 3.91
N TYR A 89 14.90 1.69 3.69
CA TYR A 89 15.88 0.69 4.11
C TYR A 89 15.87 0.44 5.63
N LYS A 90 15.89 1.51 6.44
CA LYS A 90 15.87 1.41 7.91
C LYS A 90 14.58 0.77 8.41
N GLU A 91 13.44 1.08 7.79
CA GLU A 91 12.16 0.47 8.12
C GLU A 91 12.18 -1.05 7.82
N TYR A 92 12.65 -1.47 6.64
CA TYR A 92 12.80 -2.89 6.30
C TYR A 92 13.79 -3.64 7.20
N ARG A 93 14.92 -3.02 7.57
CA ARG A 93 15.88 -3.60 8.52
C ARG A 93 15.20 -3.97 9.83
N ARG A 94 14.49 -3.01 10.43
CA ARG A 94 13.76 -3.24 11.68
C ARG A 94 12.67 -4.30 11.51
N ILE A 95 11.93 -4.26 10.41
CA ILE A 95 10.91 -5.28 10.09
C ILE A 95 11.53 -6.68 10.09
N PHE A 96 12.66 -6.87 9.39
CA PHE A 96 13.30 -8.18 9.29
C PHE A 96 13.92 -8.65 10.59
N ASP A 97 14.45 -7.75 11.42
CA ASP A 97 14.92 -8.11 12.75
C ASP A 97 13.78 -8.64 13.63
N ILE A 98 12.62 -7.98 13.62
CA ILE A 98 11.42 -8.44 14.35
C ILE A 98 10.96 -9.80 13.84
N VAL A 99 10.84 -9.95 12.51
CA VAL A 99 10.39 -11.19 11.87
C VAL A 99 11.36 -12.34 12.15
N ARG A 100 12.67 -12.09 12.13
CA ARG A 100 13.70 -13.08 12.44
C ARG A 100 13.62 -13.50 13.92
N ALA A 101 13.42 -12.53 14.82
CA ALA A 101 13.30 -12.79 16.26
C ALA A 101 12.06 -13.64 16.61
N ARG A 102 10.96 -13.57 15.83
CA ARG A 102 9.80 -14.45 16.01
C ARG A 102 10.13 -15.93 15.79
N GLY A 103 11.11 -16.23 14.96
CA GLY A 103 11.47 -17.59 14.58
C GLY A 103 10.30 -18.35 13.92
N ARG A 104 10.49 -19.64 13.67
CA ARG A 104 9.43 -20.52 13.17
C ARG A 104 9.17 -21.61 14.18
N THR A 105 7.99 -21.59 14.80
CA THR A 105 7.51 -22.70 15.62
C THR A 105 6.70 -23.67 14.76
N LYS A 106 6.85 -24.98 15.00
CA LYS A 106 6.03 -26.00 14.34
C LYS A 106 4.55 -25.74 14.62
N GLY A 107 3.72 -25.74 13.58
CA GLY A 107 2.28 -25.48 13.68
C GLY A 107 1.86 -24.00 13.65
N GLN A 108 2.80 -23.05 13.70
CA GLN A 108 2.51 -21.63 13.52
C GLN A 108 2.65 -21.18 12.05
N ARG A 109 1.99 -20.06 11.72
CA ARG A 109 2.13 -19.42 10.39
C ARG A 109 3.58 -18.98 10.17
N ARG A 110 3.99 -18.92 8.89
CA ARG A 110 5.31 -18.39 8.54
C ARG A 110 5.37 -16.90 8.89
N PRO A 111 6.39 -16.42 9.62
CA PRO A 111 6.51 -15.00 9.95
C PRO A 111 6.63 -14.08 8.73
N LEU A 112 7.25 -14.58 7.65
CA LEU A 112 7.41 -13.88 6.38
C LEU A 112 6.92 -14.74 5.21
N VAL A 113 6.18 -14.11 4.30
CA VAL A 113 5.67 -14.67 3.05
C VAL A 113 6.05 -13.72 1.91
N ARG A 114 6.43 -14.28 0.76
CA ARG A 114 6.76 -13.55 -0.46
C ARG A 114 5.59 -13.67 -1.43
N ALA A 115 4.87 -12.57 -1.66
CA ALA A 115 3.71 -12.51 -2.54
C ALA A 115 4.10 -12.59 -4.01
N THR A 116 3.34 -13.35 -4.79
CA THR A 116 3.43 -13.46 -6.25
C THR A 116 2.01 -13.71 -6.78
N GLU A 117 1.82 -13.53 -8.08
CA GLU A 117 0.54 -13.77 -8.75
C GLU A 117 -0.06 -15.14 -8.40
N GLN A 118 -1.38 -15.15 -8.17
CA GLN A 118 -2.19 -16.31 -7.79
C GLN A 118 -1.76 -17.02 -6.49
N LEU A 119 -1.02 -16.36 -5.59
CA LEU A 119 -0.65 -16.96 -4.30
C LEU A 119 -1.75 -16.77 -3.24
N PRO A 120 -2.34 -17.84 -2.69
CA PRO A 120 -3.25 -17.72 -1.55
C PRO A 120 -2.47 -17.33 -0.29
N LEU A 121 -2.85 -16.21 0.33
CA LEU A 121 -2.19 -15.67 1.52
C LEU A 121 -2.94 -16.04 2.81
N LEU A 122 -4.26 -16.08 2.75
CA LEU A 122 -5.13 -16.36 3.89
C LEU A 122 -6.39 -17.08 3.45
N SER A 123 -6.82 -18.07 4.23
CA SER A 123 -8.15 -18.64 4.13
C SER A 123 -8.60 -19.06 5.52
N ILE A 124 -9.69 -18.48 6.01
CA ILE A 124 -10.23 -18.72 7.36
C ILE A 124 -11.76 -18.86 7.31
N PRO A 125 -12.37 -19.66 8.20
CA PRO A 125 -13.82 -19.71 8.35
C PRO A 125 -14.36 -18.40 8.94
N VAL A 126 -15.53 -17.96 8.49
CA VAL A 126 -16.27 -16.82 9.03
C VAL A 126 -17.76 -17.16 9.06
N GLY A 127 -18.28 -17.55 10.23
CA GLY A 127 -19.62 -18.12 10.32
C GLY A 127 -19.73 -19.40 9.49
N ASN A 128 -20.70 -19.45 8.58
CA ASN A 128 -20.85 -20.54 7.60
C ASN A 128 -20.06 -20.30 6.30
N ASP A 129 -19.46 -19.12 6.16
CA ASP A 129 -18.72 -18.71 4.97
C ASP A 129 -17.20 -18.82 5.19
N ARG A 130 -16.44 -18.39 4.18
CA ARG A 130 -14.98 -18.32 4.23
C ARG A 130 -14.53 -16.91 3.84
N ALA A 131 -13.50 -16.44 4.54
CA ALA A 131 -12.73 -15.28 4.11
C ALA A 131 -11.42 -15.75 3.46
N SER A 132 -11.15 -15.31 2.23
CA SER A 132 -9.94 -15.61 1.48
C SER A 132 -9.19 -14.32 1.10
N VAL A 133 -7.87 -14.41 1.00
CA VAL A 133 -7.01 -13.35 0.47
C VAL A 133 -6.03 -13.97 -0.51
N LEU A 134 -6.02 -13.44 -1.73
CA LEU A 134 -5.17 -13.87 -2.84
C LEU A 134 -4.28 -12.70 -3.28
N ALA A 135 -2.98 -12.95 -3.43
CA ALA A 135 -2.10 -12.01 -4.11
C ALA A 135 -2.27 -12.15 -5.64
N LEU A 136 -2.52 -11.02 -6.31
CA LEU A 136 -2.67 -10.96 -7.77
C LEU A 136 -1.36 -10.62 -8.48
N SER A 137 -0.43 -9.98 -7.78
CA SER A 137 0.85 -9.51 -8.31
C SER A 137 1.93 -9.55 -7.22
N PRO A 138 3.22 -9.37 -7.55
CA PRO A 138 3.83 -9.23 -8.88
C PRO A 138 3.74 -10.51 -9.74
N SER A 139 3.81 -10.36 -11.06
CA SER A 139 3.93 -11.48 -11.98
C SER A 139 5.32 -12.14 -11.93
N GLN A 140 5.45 -13.37 -12.44
CA GLN A 140 6.77 -14.02 -12.57
C GLN A 140 7.76 -13.18 -13.38
N GLU A 141 7.29 -12.49 -14.43
CA GLU A 141 8.12 -11.59 -15.24
C GLU A 141 8.60 -10.39 -14.42
N ALA A 142 7.72 -9.76 -13.63
CA ALA A 142 8.12 -8.66 -12.75
C ALA A 142 9.17 -9.10 -11.71
N ILE A 143 9.04 -10.32 -11.17
CA ILE A 143 10.05 -10.91 -10.28
C ILE A 143 11.38 -11.08 -11.02
N THR A 144 11.38 -11.71 -12.19
CA THR A 144 12.59 -11.93 -13.00
C THR A 144 13.30 -10.62 -13.33
N ARG A 145 12.53 -9.61 -13.76
CA ARG A 145 13.05 -8.26 -14.05
C ARG A 145 13.66 -7.61 -12.80
N SER A 146 13.05 -7.77 -11.63
CA SER A 146 13.60 -7.24 -10.38
C SER A 146 14.96 -7.87 -10.05
N LEU A 147 15.06 -9.21 -10.19
CA LEU A 147 16.31 -9.95 -9.92
C LEU A 147 17.41 -9.57 -10.91
N GLN A 148 17.08 -9.43 -12.20
CA GLN A 148 18.04 -8.97 -13.22
C GLN A 148 18.57 -7.56 -12.91
N LYS A 149 17.69 -6.64 -12.48
CA LYS A 149 18.10 -5.28 -12.08
C LYS A 149 19.03 -5.32 -10.86
N LEU A 150 18.73 -6.15 -9.85
CA LEU A 150 19.60 -6.35 -8.69
C LEU A 150 20.97 -6.93 -9.08
N ALA A 151 20.98 -7.97 -9.91
CA ALA A 151 22.21 -8.62 -10.39
C ALA A 151 23.10 -7.63 -11.18
N ASN A 152 22.51 -6.87 -12.11
CA ASN A 152 23.23 -5.86 -12.88
C ASN A 152 23.79 -4.75 -12.00
N GLY A 153 23.06 -4.35 -10.95
CA GLY A 153 23.54 -3.39 -9.96
C GLY A 153 24.71 -3.92 -9.11
N ALA A 154 24.75 -5.22 -8.82
CA ALA A 154 25.80 -5.86 -8.03
C ALA A 154 27.11 -6.12 -8.80
N LEU A 155 27.04 -6.29 -10.13
CA LEU A 155 28.19 -6.64 -10.98
C LEU A 155 29.14 -5.48 -11.32
N VAL A 156 28.83 -4.24 -10.94
CA VAL A 156 29.75 -3.09 -11.10
C VAL A 156 30.76 -3.07 -9.94
N ILE A 157 31.64 -4.07 -9.91
CA ILE A 157 32.73 -4.14 -8.92
C ILE A 157 33.86 -3.19 -9.37
N GLY A 158 34.07 -2.09 -8.64
CA GLY A 158 35.16 -1.13 -8.86
C GLY A 158 34.72 0.32 -9.08
N GLN A 159 33.43 0.58 -9.31
CA GLN A 159 32.82 1.91 -9.31
C GLN A 159 31.63 1.93 -8.35
N THR A 160 31.26 3.09 -7.82
CA THR A 160 30.13 3.22 -6.89
C THR A 160 28.86 2.69 -7.56
N PRO A 161 28.30 1.54 -7.14
CA PRO A 161 27.19 0.94 -7.86
C PRO A 161 25.96 1.81 -7.65
N ARG A 162 25.42 2.38 -8.72
CA ARG A 162 24.05 2.91 -8.71
C ARG A 162 23.18 1.85 -9.38
N PRO A 163 22.48 0.98 -8.62
CA PRO A 163 21.53 0.08 -9.25
C PRO A 163 20.53 0.92 -10.06
N PRO A 164 20.22 0.56 -11.31
CA PRO A 164 19.22 1.27 -12.09
C PRO A 164 17.91 1.27 -11.30
N ALA A 165 17.33 2.47 -11.12
CA ALA A 165 16.12 2.63 -10.32
C ALA A 165 14.97 1.84 -10.98
N ALA A 166 14.64 0.68 -10.42
CA ALA A 166 13.34 0.07 -10.69
C ALA A 166 12.28 0.99 -10.08
N ASP A 167 11.21 1.31 -10.81
CA ASP A 167 10.04 1.91 -10.20
C ASP A 167 9.45 0.89 -9.21
N PRO A 168 9.44 1.15 -7.88
CA PRO A 168 8.91 0.20 -6.91
C PRO A 168 7.44 -0.15 -7.13
N ASN A 169 6.71 0.66 -7.89
CA ASN A 169 5.32 0.42 -8.25
C ASN A 169 5.17 -0.78 -9.22
N GLU A 170 6.20 -1.15 -9.99
CA GLU A 170 6.23 -2.40 -10.78
C GLU A 170 6.18 -3.64 -9.88
N LEU A 171 6.60 -3.49 -8.62
CA LEU A 171 6.75 -4.56 -7.64
C LEU A 171 5.51 -4.69 -6.73
N ALA A 172 4.51 -3.85 -6.92
CA ALA A 172 3.36 -3.74 -6.03
C ALA A 172 2.54 -5.04 -5.95
N VAL A 173 2.03 -5.32 -4.75
CA VAL A 173 1.13 -6.45 -4.47
C VAL A 173 -0.31 -5.96 -4.49
N ALA A 174 -1.03 -6.22 -5.58
CA ALA A 174 -2.48 -6.12 -5.64
C ALA A 174 -3.12 -7.35 -5.00
N LEU A 175 -4.27 -7.17 -4.33
CA LEU A 175 -4.94 -8.21 -3.58
C LEU A 175 -6.39 -8.38 -4.03
N TRP A 176 -6.82 -9.63 -4.13
CA TRP A 176 -8.23 -10.02 -4.23
C TRP A 176 -8.67 -10.60 -2.90
N ILE A 177 -9.78 -10.11 -2.37
CA ILE A 177 -10.32 -10.52 -1.07
C ILE A 177 -11.76 -10.97 -1.28
N GLU A 178 -12.08 -12.15 -0.77
CA GLU A 178 -13.44 -12.69 -0.80
C GLU A 178 -13.92 -12.99 0.61
N VAL A 179 -15.17 -12.66 0.90
CA VAL A 179 -15.85 -13.06 2.14
C VAL A 179 -17.28 -13.46 1.78
N GLY A 180 -17.57 -14.76 1.78
CA GLY A 180 -18.82 -15.27 1.21
C GLY A 180 -18.87 -15.01 -0.30
N ASP A 181 -19.92 -14.35 -0.77
CA ASP A 181 -20.10 -13.93 -2.16
C ASP A 181 -19.50 -12.54 -2.48
N ARG A 182 -18.99 -11.84 -1.46
CA ARG A 182 -18.53 -10.45 -1.58
C ARG A 182 -17.06 -10.38 -1.94
N CYS A 183 -16.73 -9.50 -2.88
CA CYS A 183 -15.37 -9.34 -3.39
C CYS A 183 -14.85 -7.90 -3.24
N VAL A 184 -13.58 -7.76 -2.87
CA VAL A 184 -12.87 -6.49 -2.75
C VAL A 184 -11.53 -6.57 -3.49
N LEU A 185 -11.24 -5.56 -4.31
CA LEU A 185 -9.98 -5.39 -5.02
C LEU A 185 -9.15 -4.27 -4.37
N LEU A 186 -7.96 -4.62 -3.85
CA LEU A 186 -7.00 -3.62 -3.37
C LEU A 186 -5.87 -3.49 -4.40
N GLY A 187 -5.89 -2.41 -5.19
CA GLY A 187 -4.98 -2.26 -6.32
C GLY A 187 -3.55 -1.80 -6.01
N ALA A 188 -3.25 -1.49 -4.75
CA ALA A 188 -1.98 -0.88 -4.32
C ALA A 188 -1.60 0.29 -5.24
N ASP A 189 -0.35 0.32 -5.69
CA ASP A 189 0.16 1.24 -6.71
C ASP A 189 0.53 0.52 -8.01
N LEU A 190 -0.06 -0.66 -8.24
CA LEU A 190 0.24 -1.51 -9.38
C LEU A 190 0.01 -0.74 -10.69
N LEU A 191 1.07 -0.67 -11.49
CA LEU A 191 1.04 -0.03 -12.80
C LEU A 191 0.38 -0.93 -13.85
N ASN A 192 0.08 -0.34 -15.01
CA ASN A 192 -0.26 -1.11 -16.21
C ASN A 192 0.89 -2.06 -16.61
N GLY A 193 2.13 -1.69 -16.25
CA GLY A 193 3.35 -2.45 -16.46
C GLY A 193 3.97 -2.24 -17.85
N PRO A 194 5.25 -2.60 -18.04
CA PRO A 194 5.70 -3.12 -19.33
C PRO A 194 5.04 -4.49 -19.61
N ALA A 195 5.27 -5.05 -20.80
CA ALA A 195 4.68 -6.33 -21.22
C ALA A 195 4.85 -7.45 -20.15
N ALA A 196 3.81 -8.28 -19.98
CA ALA A 196 3.73 -9.38 -19.01
C ALA A 196 3.91 -8.96 -17.53
N CYS A 197 3.75 -7.68 -17.22
CA CYS A 197 3.71 -7.14 -15.85
C CYS A 197 2.39 -6.42 -15.58
N GLY A 198 2.25 -5.89 -14.35
CA GLY A 198 1.18 -4.96 -14.01
C GLY A 198 -0.24 -5.52 -14.17
N TRP A 199 -1.19 -4.63 -14.44
CA TRP A 199 -2.59 -5.01 -14.65
C TRP A 199 -2.81 -5.93 -15.85
N GLN A 200 -1.96 -5.84 -16.89
CA GLN A 200 -2.04 -6.77 -18.01
C GLN A 200 -1.82 -8.21 -17.54
N ALA A 201 -0.75 -8.47 -16.78
CA ALA A 201 -0.45 -9.81 -16.28
C ALA A 201 -1.52 -10.34 -15.31
N VAL A 202 -2.07 -9.47 -14.45
CA VAL A 202 -3.20 -9.84 -13.58
C VAL A 202 -4.37 -10.33 -14.43
N LEU A 203 -4.67 -9.61 -15.50
CA LEU A 203 -5.70 -9.97 -16.46
C LEU A 203 -5.27 -11.07 -17.43
N ASP A 204 -4.11 -11.70 -17.33
CA ASP A 204 -3.84 -12.91 -18.10
C ASP A 204 -4.29 -14.17 -17.33
N TRP A 205 -4.25 -14.12 -16.00
CA TRP A 205 -4.42 -15.31 -15.15
C TRP A 205 -5.59 -15.23 -14.16
N HIS A 206 -6.07 -14.04 -13.81
CA HIS A 206 -7.18 -13.88 -12.87
C HIS A 206 -8.51 -13.68 -13.60
N ARG A 207 -9.40 -14.67 -13.48
CA ARG A 207 -10.77 -14.66 -14.02
C ARG A 207 -11.76 -15.12 -12.94
N PRO A 208 -12.01 -14.29 -11.92
CA PRO A 208 -12.95 -14.66 -10.87
C PRO A 208 -14.38 -14.71 -11.44
N PRO A 209 -15.24 -15.61 -10.95
CA PRO A 209 -16.64 -15.67 -11.36
C PRO A 209 -17.46 -14.47 -10.84
N THR A 210 -17.01 -13.86 -9.76
CA THR A 210 -17.58 -12.69 -9.09
C THR A 210 -16.71 -11.46 -9.33
N LYS A 211 -17.33 -10.28 -9.32
CA LYS A 211 -16.62 -9.00 -9.49
C LYS A 211 -16.55 -8.25 -8.17
N ALA A 212 -15.49 -7.47 -7.98
CA ALA A 212 -15.30 -6.66 -6.79
C ALA A 212 -16.33 -5.53 -6.71
N GLU A 213 -16.94 -5.40 -5.55
CA GLU A 213 -17.88 -4.32 -5.21
C GLU A 213 -17.15 -3.08 -4.68
N VAL A 214 -15.98 -3.29 -4.08
CA VAL A 214 -15.11 -2.25 -3.54
C VAL A 214 -13.76 -2.31 -4.21
N ILE A 215 -13.26 -1.15 -4.63
CA ILE A 215 -11.91 -1.00 -5.17
C ILE A 215 -11.14 0.07 -4.38
N LYS A 216 -9.96 -0.27 -3.86
CA LYS A 216 -8.95 0.77 -3.59
C LYS A 216 -8.33 1.11 -4.93
N VAL A 217 -8.62 2.33 -5.41
CA VAL A 217 -8.12 2.83 -6.69
C VAL A 217 -6.57 2.77 -6.75
N PRO A 218 -6.01 2.11 -7.77
CA PRO A 218 -4.56 1.95 -7.89
C PRO A 218 -3.82 3.30 -7.98
N HIS A 219 -2.65 3.40 -7.37
CA HIS A 219 -1.67 4.46 -7.57
C HIS A 219 -2.27 5.87 -7.51
N HIS A 220 -3.05 6.11 -6.45
CA HIS A 220 -3.70 7.40 -6.19
C HIS A 220 -4.57 7.92 -7.35
N GLY A 221 -5.03 7.04 -8.24
CA GLY A 221 -5.82 7.38 -9.41
C GLY A 221 -5.02 7.73 -10.67
N ALA A 222 -3.70 7.54 -10.67
CA ALA A 222 -2.85 7.91 -11.79
C ALA A 222 -3.21 7.14 -13.09
N PRO A 223 -3.15 7.79 -14.28
CA PRO A 223 -3.52 7.16 -15.55
C PRO A 223 -2.67 5.95 -15.93
N ASN A 224 -1.39 5.91 -15.54
CA ASN A 224 -0.48 4.79 -15.80
C ASN A 224 -0.76 3.54 -14.95
N ALA A 225 -1.70 3.62 -14.00
CA ALA A 225 -2.24 2.51 -13.23
C ALA A 225 -3.73 2.26 -13.52
N HIS A 226 -4.29 2.96 -14.52
CA HIS A 226 -5.66 2.80 -14.95
C HIS A 226 -5.71 1.90 -16.18
N TRP A 227 -6.08 0.63 -15.97
CA TRP A 227 -6.33 -0.32 -17.04
C TRP A 227 -7.82 -0.56 -17.20
N ARG A 228 -8.39 -0.20 -18.37
CA ARG A 228 -9.85 -0.22 -18.59
C ARG A 228 -10.48 -1.58 -18.28
N GLN A 229 -9.84 -2.67 -18.72
CA GLN A 229 -10.38 -4.02 -18.52
C GLN A 229 -10.44 -4.44 -17.05
N VAL A 230 -9.66 -3.84 -16.14
CA VAL A 230 -9.82 -4.09 -14.70
C VAL A 230 -11.19 -3.61 -14.24
N TRP A 231 -11.62 -2.43 -14.68
CA TRP A 231 -12.90 -1.83 -14.30
C TRP A 231 -14.11 -2.51 -14.95
N THR A 232 -13.92 -3.19 -16.09
CA THR A 232 -15.01 -3.92 -16.76
C THR A 232 -15.07 -5.38 -16.35
N ASP A 233 -13.94 -6.03 -16.11
CA ASP A 233 -13.85 -7.49 -15.99
C ASP A 233 -13.73 -7.93 -14.53
N LEU A 234 -13.08 -7.14 -13.68
CA LEU A 234 -12.83 -7.48 -12.27
C LEU A 234 -13.70 -6.70 -11.28
N VAL A 235 -14.36 -5.63 -11.72
CA VAL A 235 -15.09 -4.71 -10.83
C VAL A 235 -16.53 -4.53 -11.34
N VAL A 236 -17.50 -4.46 -10.43
CA VAL A 236 -18.90 -4.19 -10.79
C VAL A 236 -19.07 -2.76 -11.35
N PRO A 237 -20.10 -2.49 -12.18
CA PRO A 237 -20.45 -1.12 -12.54
C PRO A 237 -20.82 -0.29 -11.30
N GLY A 238 -20.37 0.97 -11.25
CA GLY A 238 -20.65 1.88 -10.13
C GLY A 238 -20.16 1.38 -8.76
N PRO A 239 -18.90 0.89 -8.64
CA PRO A 239 -18.40 0.30 -7.40
C PRO A 239 -18.22 1.37 -6.32
N LEU A 240 -18.01 0.93 -5.08
CA LEU A 240 -17.46 1.79 -4.03
C LEU A 240 -15.96 1.95 -4.26
N ALA A 241 -15.52 3.16 -4.59
CA ALA A 241 -14.11 3.45 -4.83
C ALA A 241 -13.47 4.20 -3.66
N LEU A 242 -12.35 3.70 -3.16
CA LEU A 242 -11.58 4.27 -2.07
C LEU A 242 -10.27 4.82 -2.60
N MET A 243 -10.02 6.10 -2.33
CA MET A 243 -8.85 6.84 -2.82
C MET A 243 -7.93 7.27 -1.68
N THR A 244 -6.63 7.15 -1.90
CA THR A 244 -5.59 7.76 -1.06
C THR A 244 -4.85 8.81 -1.90
N PRO A 245 -4.81 10.10 -1.50
CA PRO A 245 -4.12 11.12 -2.29
C PRO A 245 -2.61 10.97 -2.16
N TYR A 246 -1.89 11.39 -3.21
CA TYR A 246 -0.44 11.57 -3.15
C TYR A 246 -0.06 12.96 -3.64
N ARG A 247 0.54 13.74 -2.74
CA ARG A 247 0.90 15.16 -2.99
C ARG A 247 2.41 15.38 -3.13
N GLY A 248 3.20 14.30 -3.05
CA GLY A 248 4.67 14.32 -3.10
C GLY A 248 5.23 14.39 -4.52
N GLY A 249 4.47 13.95 -5.52
CA GLY A 249 4.88 13.95 -6.92
C GLY A 249 4.76 15.30 -7.63
N ALA A 250 5.36 15.40 -8.82
CA ALA A 250 5.26 16.57 -9.69
C ALA A 250 3.80 16.89 -10.04
N THR A 251 3.01 15.85 -10.35
CA THR A 251 1.55 15.93 -10.43
C THR A 251 0.96 15.44 -9.11
N LYS A 252 0.18 16.29 -8.45
CA LYS A 252 -0.60 15.88 -7.28
C LYS A 252 -1.73 14.96 -7.75
N ARG A 253 -1.89 13.83 -7.08
CA ARG A 253 -2.87 12.81 -7.42
C ARG A 253 -3.93 12.64 -6.32
N PRO A 254 -5.20 12.43 -6.67
CA PRO A 254 -5.75 12.51 -8.03
C PRO A 254 -5.72 13.94 -8.59
N ALA A 255 -5.43 14.08 -9.88
CA ALA A 255 -5.56 15.34 -10.62
C ALA A 255 -7.04 15.60 -10.98
N PRO A 256 -7.45 16.83 -11.37
CA PRO A 256 -8.83 17.11 -11.74
C PRO A 256 -9.41 16.16 -12.81
N SER A 257 -8.63 15.82 -13.84
CA SER A 257 -9.04 14.85 -14.86
C SER A 257 -9.17 13.42 -14.34
N ASP A 258 -8.38 13.03 -13.33
CA ASP A 258 -8.53 11.73 -12.67
C ASP A 258 -9.82 11.68 -11.86
N ILE A 259 -10.17 12.78 -11.18
CA ILE A 259 -11.40 12.90 -10.39
C ILE A 259 -12.62 12.71 -11.29
N VAL A 260 -12.67 13.43 -12.42
CA VAL A 260 -13.78 13.30 -13.38
C VAL A 260 -13.89 11.86 -13.88
N ARG A 261 -12.79 11.30 -14.41
CA ARG A 261 -12.76 9.92 -14.92
C ARG A 261 -13.19 8.88 -13.88
N LEU A 262 -12.76 9.02 -12.63
CA LEU A 262 -13.10 8.08 -11.57
C LEU A 262 -14.56 8.22 -11.12
N LEU A 263 -15.09 9.43 -11.03
CA LEU A 263 -16.50 9.65 -10.69
C LEU A 263 -17.45 9.17 -11.77
N ASP A 264 -17.04 9.22 -13.04
CA ASP A 264 -17.83 8.67 -14.15
C ASP A 264 -17.95 7.13 -14.06
N LEU A 265 -16.93 6.45 -13.53
CA LEU A 265 -16.91 4.98 -13.34
C LEU A 265 -17.51 4.55 -12.00
N ALA A 266 -17.27 5.34 -10.95
CA ALA A 266 -17.59 5.06 -9.56
C ALA A 266 -18.12 6.32 -8.86
N PRO A 267 -19.41 6.66 -9.03
CA PRO A 267 -19.99 7.86 -8.42
C PRO A 267 -19.88 7.86 -6.88
N ARG A 268 -19.88 6.66 -6.27
CA ARG A 268 -19.63 6.44 -4.84
C ARG A 268 -18.13 6.36 -4.56
N SER A 269 -17.43 7.47 -4.73
CA SER A 269 -15.99 7.58 -4.48
C SER A 269 -15.68 8.42 -3.24
N TYR A 270 -14.75 7.96 -2.41
CA TYR A 270 -14.30 8.65 -1.19
C TYR A 270 -12.78 8.76 -1.16
N ILE A 271 -12.26 9.80 -0.51
CA ILE A 271 -10.83 10.08 -0.42
C ILE A 271 -10.40 10.35 1.02
N THR A 272 -9.25 9.81 1.42
CA THR A 272 -8.76 9.90 2.82
C THR A 272 -8.24 11.29 3.20
N ALA A 273 -7.91 12.15 2.23
CA ALA A 273 -7.59 13.55 2.47
C ALA A 273 -7.73 14.36 1.18
N SER A 274 -7.63 15.69 1.26
CA SER A 274 -7.67 16.54 0.06
C SER A 274 -6.61 16.14 -0.99
N PRO A 275 -6.90 16.15 -2.30
CA PRO A 275 -5.84 16.00 -3.32
C PRO A 275 -4.97 17.26 -3.43
N ARG A 276 -5.47 18.41 -2.94
CA ARG A 276 -4.78 19.70 -3.01
C ARG A 276 -3.87 19.88 -1.80
N LYS A 277 -2.78 20.63 -1.97
CA LYS A 277 -1.98 21.08 -0.82
C LYS A 277 -2.81 22.11 -0.05
N VAL A 278 -2.99 21.89 1.25
CA VAL A 278 -3.62 22.89 2.11
C VAL A 278 -2.59 24.01 2.35
N PRO A 279 -2.94 25.30 2.13
CA PRO A 279 -2.00 26.41 2.32
C PRO A 279 -1.63 26.58 3.79
N ARG A 280 -0.35 26.75 4.11
CA ARG A 280 0.15 26.90 5.48
C ARG A 280 -0.59 27.99 6.28
N PRO A 281 -0.96 27.80 7.58
CA PRO A 281 -1.48 28.89 8.37
C PRO A 281 -0.46 30.02 8.42
N ARG A 282 -0.95 31.24 8.58
CA ARG A 282 -0.10 32.44 8.58
C ARG A 282 1.01 32.36 9.64
N GLY A 283 0.72 31.84 10.82
CA GLY A 283 1.70 31.66 11.90
C GLY A 283 2.88 30.75 11.52
N VAL A 284 2.61 29.62 10.86
CA VAL A 284 3.67 28.70 10.38
C VAL A 284 4.51 29.36 9.29
N ARG A 285 3.90 30.16 8.40
CA ARG A 285 4.65 30.94 7.41
C ARG A 285 5.58 31.97 8.06
N SER A 286 5.10 32.66 9.09
CA SER A 286 5.89 33.64 9.86
C SER A 286 7.05 32.99 10.60
N THR A 287 6.83 31.86 11.28
CA THR A 287 7.89 31.11 11.95
C THR A 287 8.90 30.53 10.95
N ALA A 288 8.43 29.99 9.82
CA ALA A 288 9.28 29.50 8.75
C ALA A 288 10.19 30.59 8.19
N ALA A 289 9.65 31.79 7.97
CA ALA A 289 10.44 32.94 7.52
C ALA A 289 11.50 33.33 8.55
N LEU A 290 11.16 33.30 9.85
CA LEU A 290 12.07 33.66 10.94
C LEU A 290 13.24 32.69 11.08
N ILE A 291 12.99 31.38 10.90
CA ILE A 291 14.01 30.34 11.13
C ILE A 291 14.63 29.78 9.84
N ASN A 292 14.30 30.35 8.68
CA ASN A 292 14.84 29.94 7.38
C ASN A 292 16.38 29.99 7.34
N GLN A 293 16.97 30.95 8.06
CA GLN A 293 18.43 31.10 8.20
C GLN A 293 19.09 30.00 9.04
N LEU A 294 18.33 29.25 9.84
CA LEU A 294 18.82 28.15 10.68
C LEU A 294 18.80 26.79 9.96
N GLY A 295 18.46 26.75 8.67
CA GLY A 295 18.48 25.54 7.85
C GLY A 295 17.46 24.47 8.25
N LYS A 296 16.49 24.79 9.11
CA LYS A 296 15.46 23.85 9.55
C LYS A 296 14.21 23.98 8.69
N ASN A 297 13.81 22.87 8.06
CA ASN A 297 12.54 22.77 7.34
C ASN A 297 11.38 22.96 8.33
N VAL A 298 10.77 24.14 8.35
CA VAL A 298 9.47 24.32 9.01
C VAL A 298 8.41 23.70 8.13
N GLN A 299 8.05 22.48 8.50
CA GLN A 299 6.90 21.81 7.94
C GLN A 299 5.69 22.10 8.81
N ASP A 300 4.60 22.25 8.11
CA ASP A 300 3.30 22.39 8.69
C ASP A 300 2.68 20.99 8.76
N PRO A 301 2.12 20.57 9.90
CA PRO A 301 1.68 19.19 10.11
C PRO A 301 0.40 18.80 9.32
N TRP A 302 0.27 19.24 8.06
CA TRP A 302 -0.84 18.98 7.14
C TRP A 302 -1.07 17.51 6.75
N GLY A 303 -0.28 16.58 7.29
CA GLY A 303 -0.45 15.15 7.05
C GLY A 303 -1.31 14.48 8.11
N ARG A 304 -2.43 15.11 8.52
CA ARG A 304 -3.47 14.38 9.26
C ARG A 304 -4.08 13.34 8.34
N SER A 305 -4.06 12.11 8.80
CA SER A 305 -4.66 10.97 8.12
C SER A 305 -6.16 11.05 8.34
N GLY A 306 -6.92 11.27 7.27
CA GLY A 306 -8.36 11.04 7.35
C GLY A 306 -8.67 9.57 7.21
N GLN A 307 -9.88 9.20 7.63
CA GLN A 307 -10.34 7.81 7.58
C GLN A 307 -11.59 7.70 6.72
N VAL A 308 -11.62 6.74 5.80
CA VAL A 308 -12.86 6.26 5.19
C VAL A 308 -13.11 4.86 5.72
N ARG A 309 -14.34 4.59 6.16
CA ARG A 309 -14.76 3.32 6.73
C ARG A 309 -15.95 2.80 5.95
N ALA A 310 -15.70 1.77 5.14
CA ALA A 310 -16.72 0.98 4.46
C ALA A 310 -17.00 -0.29 5.28
N ARG A 311 -18.27 -0.57 5.58
CA ARG A 311 -18.69 -1.77 6.31
C ARG A 311 -19.95 -2.36 5.69
N THR A 312 -20.02 -3.67 5.64
CA THR A 312 -21.24 -4.40 5.32
C THR A 312 -21.29 -5.69 6.14
N PRO A 313 -22.45 -6.06 6.71
CA PRO A 313 -22.69 -7.42 7.16
C PRO A 313 -22.62 -8.41 5.99
N ILE A 314 -22.20 -9.65 6.25
CA ILE A 314 -22.15 -10.70 5.22
C ILE A 314 -23.54 -10.93 4.61
N SER A 315 -24.60 -10.87 5.42
CA SER A 315 -25.98 -11.12 5.01
C SER A 315 -26.71 -9.92 4.37
N ASP A 316 -26.10 -8.73 4.40
CA ASP A 316 -26.66 -7.54 3.76
C ASP A 316 -26.11 -7.46 2.34
N ASN A 317 -26.73 -6.68 1.46
CA ASN A 317 -26.25 -6.39 0.11
C ASN A 317 -25.63 -4.97 0.00
N ALA A 318 -25.80 -4.11 1.00
CA ALA A 318 -25.35 -2.71 0.92
C ALA A 318 -24.09 -2.41 1.74
N TRP A 319 -23.15 -1.66 1.15
CA TRP A 319 -22.03 -1.04 1.86
C TRP A 319 -22.45 0.27 2.54
N SER A 320 -22.32 0.32 3.86
CA SER A 320 -22.36 1.56 4.64
C SER A 320 -20.99 2.25 4.61
N VAL A 321 -20.97 3.57 4.41
CA VAL A 321 -19.73 4.34 4.37
C VAL A 321 -19.81 5.51 5.34
N THR A 322 -18.78 5.67 6.16
CA THR A 322 -18.57 6.83 7.04
C THR A 322 -17.15 7.34 6.85
N HIS A 323 -16.90 8.62 7.13
CA HIS A 323 -15.56 9.17 7.04
C HIS A 323 -15.25 10.14 8.19
N VAL A 324 -13.98 10.18 8.59
CA VAL A 324 -13.45 11.09 9.62
C VAL A 324 -12.53 12.10 8.93
N PRO A 325 -12.75 13.41 9.13
CA PRO A 325 -11.92 14.46 8.52
C PRO A 325 -10.41 14.24 8.74
N PRO A 326 -9.56 14.60 7.77
CA PRO A 326 -9.88 15.32 6.53
C PRO A 326 -10.44 14.46 5.39
N ALA A 327 -10.84 13.21 5.64
CA ALA A 327 -11.48 12.39 4.62
C ALA A 327 -12.86 12.96 4.24
N SER A 328 -13.23 12.77 2.98
CA SER A 328 -14.49 13.25 2.40
C SER A 328 -14.92 12.41 1.22
N GLU A 329 -16.11 12.67 0.69
CA GLU A 329 -16.47 12.28 -0.67
C GLU A 329 -15.49 12.90 -1.69
N LEU A 330 -15.21 12.15 -2.76
CA LEU A 330 -14.33 12.61 -3.84
C LEU A 330 -15.01 13.71 -4.68
N ALA A 331 -16.34 13.66 -4.80
CA ALA A 331 -17.15 14.61 -5.58
C ALA A 331 -17.00 16.07 -5.13
N VAL A 332 -16.61 16.31 -3.88
CA VAL A 332 -16.30 17.64 -3.33
C VAL A 332 -15.16 18.34 -4.09
N TYR A 333 -14.33 17.58 -4.80
CA TYR A 333 -13.16 18.10 -5.53
C TYR A 333 -13.33 18.13 -7.06
N ARG A 334 -14.52 17.78 -7.58
CA ARG A 334 -14.87 17.94 -9.00
C ARG A 334 -14.83 19.41 -9.40
#